data_AF-A0A8J7TRR4-F1
#
_entry.id   AF-A0A8J7TRR4-F1
#
_cell.length_a   1.000
_cell.length_b   1.000
_cell.length_c   1.000
_cell.angle_alpha   90.00
_cell.angle_beta   90.00
_cell.angle_gamma   90.00
#
_symmetry.space_group_name_H-M   'P 1'
#
loop_
_entity.id
_entity.type
_entity.pdbx_description
1 polymer ?
#
loop_
_entity_poly.entity_id
_entity_poly.type
_entity_poly.pdbx_seq_one_letter_code
_entity_poly.pdbx_strand_id
1 'polypeptide(L)'
;MNTAAIVAGVLVFSVLLGVVRSRHASRHRTLRIGLQIAAAMLLYFSLFPPTLPERFASDELIVLTPGATPAQLAQLSPAASVVALPGADAGRAIERAPDLGTALRRHADARRLRIVGGGLPARDIDAARGLVAAFDAAPLSRGVVELEIPGNVSAGSVWRLGGRVESVDGGRVELRDPSGAVVATRALDAQGRFDLRAAAKGDGAVLFALNVLDRDGARIDAVTVPLAARANVPPRILLLAGAPDAELKYLRRWAADAGLAADTRMMLSEGVTYSEGTPALDGETLRRADVAIVDERAWAALDAQSKKALITAVRDGLGLLLRVTGPLPAAVAAEWVELGYRLESTEPPSAVRIDGLLGRDDAALTFSRRAFAVTSPDAASLLRADDGSTLAWSRNLGSGRVALWLLADSYKLSLGGASAGFGTLWGDALAAVARTRGAASPSLPLTARIDERAVLCGVTDAAAIESTTGAHSELIVDATTHCAAYWPDMAGWHSLLNGGMRWPFYVRSRDEAHALAAASTVRATYALVGETSSAMGTATRDRPLPRWPFFLAWLAVAAALWWLERGAVAQS
;
A
#
# COMPACT_ATOMS: atom_id res chain seq x y z
N MET A 1 50.98 7.19 -38.46
CA MET A 1 50.02 7.43 -39.56
C MET A 1 48.68 6.83 -39.18
N ASN A 2 47.59 7.60 -39.32
CA ASN A 2 46.24 7.14 -38.99
C ASN A 2 45.84 6.00 -39.96
N THR A 3 45.48 4.83 -39.43
CA THR A 3 45.10 3.65 -40.23
C THR A 3 43.96 3.95 -41.20
N ALA A 4 43.03 4.83 -40.81
CA ALA A 4 41.96 5.32 -41.67
C ALA A 4 42.48 6.08 -42.91
N ALA A 5 43.55 6.89 -42.75
CA ALA A 5 44.12 7.66 -43.84
C ALA A 5 44.84 6.77 -44.87
N ILE A 6 45.48 5.68 -44.42
CA ILE A 6 46.12 4.71 -45.30
C ILE A 6 45.07 3.96 -46.13
N VAL A 7 43.99 3.48 -45.49
CA VAL A 7 42.89 2.80 -46.17
C VAL A 7 42.20 3.73 -47.17
N ALA A 8 41.96 4.99 -46.81
CA ALA A 8 41.42 5.98 -47.73
C ALA A 8 42.33 6.18 -48.96
N GLY A 9 43.65 6.26 -48.76
CA GLY A 9 44.63 6.38 -49.84
C GLY A 9 44.60 5.21 -50.83
N VAL A 10 44.51 3.98 -50.31
CA VAL A 10 44.41 2.76 -51.14
C VAL A 10 43.10 2.71 -51.92
N LEU A 11 41.98 3.11 -51.31
CA LEU A 11 40.68 3.15 -51.98
C LEU A 11 40.64 4.20 -53.10
N VAL A 12 41.20 5.39 -52.86
CA VAL A 12 41.34 6.44 -53.89
C VAL A 12 42.20 5.96 -55.06
N PHE A 13 43.33 5.31 -54.79
CA PHE A 13 44.19 4.75 -55.82
C PHE A 13 43.47 3.67 -56.65
N SER A 14 42.69 2.80 -55.99
CA SER A 14 41.90 1.76 -56.64
C SER A 14 40.80 2.34 -57.54
N VAL A 15 40.14 3.42 -57.11
CA VAL A 15 39.17 4.16 -57.93
C VAL A 15 39.86 4.80 -59.14
N LEU A 16 41.05 5.41 -58.97
CA LEU A 16 41.79 6.01 -60.08
C LEU A 16 42.19 4.98 -61.14
N LEU A 17 42.66 3.80 -60.73
CA LEU A 17 42.92 2.66 -61.62
C LEU A 17 41.65 2.20 -62.35
N GLY A 18 40.53 2.08 -61.63
CA GLY A 18 39.22 1.74 -62.21
C GLY A 18 38.73 2.78 -63.23
N VAL A 19 38.93 4.07 -62.94
CA VAL A 19 38.59 5.18 -63.83
C VAL A 19 39.43 5.11 -65.11
N VAL A 20 40.74 4.88 -65.02
CA VAL A 20 41.63 4.73 -66.19
C VAL A 20 41.17 3.56 -67.07
N ARG A 21 40.86 2.40 -66.48
CA ARG A 21 40.36 1.22 -67.21
C ARG A 21 39.00 1.47 -67.87
N SER A 22 38.12 2.23 -67.22
CA SER A 22 36.78 2.55 -67.72
C SER A 22 36.77 3.59 -68.87
N ARG A 23 37.89 4.27 -69.16
CA ARG A 23 38.01 5.23 -70.28
C ARG A 23 37.86 4.57 -71.66
N HIS A 24 38.07 3.25 -71.77
CA HIS A 24 38.00 2.51 -73.03
C HIS A 24 36.60 1.94 -73.37
N ALA A 25 35.60 2.05 -72.48
CA ALA A 25 34.25 1.51 -72.72
C ALA A 25 33.23 2.63 -72.94
N SER A 26 32.56 2.68 -74.10
CA SER A 26 31.83 3.89 -74.53
C SER A 26 30.40 4.03 -73.98
N ARG A 27 29.67 2.94 -73.72
CA ARG A 27 28.19 3.04 -73.53
C ARG A 27 27.73 3.30 -72.08
N HIS A 28 28.54 3.01 -71.06
CA HIS A 28 28.15 3.14 -69.63
C HIS A 28 29.22 3.78 -68.73
N ARG A 29 30.08 4.63 -69.30
CA ARG A 29 31.28 5.18 -68.63
C ARG A 29 30.96 5.97 -67.36
N THR A 30 30.03 6.93 -67.44
CA THR A 30 29.66 7.80 -66.31
C THR A 30 29.06 7.01 -65.15
N LEU A 31 28.20 6.04 -65.47
CA LEU A 31 27.58 5.15 -64.48
C LEU A 31 28.62 4.28 -63.75
N ARG A 32 29.59 3.69 -64.46
CA ARG A 32 30.65 2.87 -63.86
C ARG A 32 31.56 3.66 -62.93
N ILE A 33 31.94 4.87 -63.34
CA ILE A 33 32.76 5.76 -62.51
C ILE A 33 32.00 6.14 -61.23
N GLY A 34 30.72 6.51 -61.34
CA GLY A 34 29.87 6.80 -60.18
C GLY A 34 29.75 5.62 -59.23
N LEU A 35 29.58 4.40 -59.76
CA LEU A 35 29.42 3.18 -58.98
C LEU A 35 30.73 2.73 -58.30
N GLN A 36 31.90 2.97 -58.91
CA GLN A 36 33.22 2.74 -58.29
C GLN A 36 33.48 3.71 -57.12
N ILE A 37 33.14 5.00 -57.29
CA ILE A 37 33.25 5.99 -56.21
C ILE A 37 32.31 5.62 -55.06
N ALA A 38 31.05 5.26 -55.37
CA ALA A 38 30.09 4.81 -54.39
C ALA A 38 30.58 3.54 -53.65
N ALA A 39 31.14 2.56 -54.35
CA ALA A 39 31.71 1.35 -53.75
C ALA A 39 32.85 1.69 -52.78
N ALA A 40 33.78 2.55 -53.18
CA ALA A 40 34.90 2.96 -52.33
C ALA A 40 34.42 3.71 -51.07
N MET A 41 33.46 4.64 -51.21
CA MET A 41 32.87 5.36 -50.07
C MET A 41 32.12 4.43 -49.11
N LEU A 42 31.28 3.54 -49.63
CA LEU A 42 30.51 2.59 -48.81
C LEU A 42 31.41 1.57 -48.11
N LEU A 43 32.48 1.10 -48.76
CA LEU A 43 33.48 0.24 -48.13
C LEU A 43 34.24 0.98 -47.02
N TYR A 44 34.63 2.23 -47.26
CA TYR A 44 35.25 3.07 -46.25
C TYR A 44 34.36 3.26 -45.03
N PHE A 45 33.08 3.60 -45.22
CA PHE A 45 32.12 3.74 -44.11
C PHE A 45 31.75 2.41 -43.43
N SER A 46 31.91 1.26 -44.09
CA SER A 46 31.76 -0.03 -43.42
C SER A 46 32.92 -0.35 -42.45
N LEU A 47 34.13 0.08 -42.80
CA LEU A 47 35.35 -0.11 -41.99
C LEU A 47 35.48 0.95 -40.89
N PHE A 48 35.20 2.20 -41.25
CA PHE A 48 35.26 3.39 -40.40
C PHE A 48 33.90 4.08 -40.42
N PRO A 49 32.92 3.58 -39.66
CA PRO A 49 31.58 4.17 -39.63
C PRO A 49 31.63 5.62 -39.16
N PRO A 50 30.85 6.53 -39.77
CA PRO A 50 30.74 7.89 -39.30
C PRO A 50 30.21 7.89 -37.86
N THR A 51 30.74 8.79 -37.04
CA THR A 51 30.29 8.99 -35.67
C THR A 51 29.19 10.05 -35.62
N LEU A 52 28.17 9.82 -34.81
CA LEU A 52 27.21 10.84 -34.42
C LEU A 52 27.46 11.22 -32.97
N PRO A 53 27.47 12.53 -32.64
CA PRO A 53 27.56 12.96 -31.25
C PRO A 53 26.27 12.59 -30.53
N GLU A 54 26.34 11.66 -29.58
CA GLU A 54 25.23 11.28 -28.72
C GLU A 54 25.38 12.03 -27.38
N ARG A 55 24.36 12.79 -27.00
CA ARG A 55 24.28 13.44 -25.70
C ARG A 55 23.80 12.43 -24.66
N PHE A 56 24.49 12.34 -23.53
CA PHE A 56 24.07 11.52 -22.40
C PHE A 56 24.18 12.32 -21.10
N ALA A 57 23.37 11.95 -20.10
CA ALA A 57 23.47 12.50 -18.76
C ALA A 57 24.68 11.87 -18.07
N SER A 58 25.73 12.65 -17.81
CA SER A 58 26.97 12.14 -17.22
C SER A 58 26.83 11.81 -15.74
N ASP A 59 25.77 12.30 -15.09
CA ASP A 59 25.46 12.14 -13.68
C ASP A 59 24.34 11.11 -13.42
N GLU A 60 23.85 10.43 -14.47
CA GLU A 60 22.79 9.43 -14.38
C GLU A 60 23.33 8.00 -14.51
N LEU A 61 23.06 7.19 -13.49
CA LEU A 61 23.35 5.76 -13.49
C LEU A 61 22.05 4.97 -13.72
N ILE A 62 22.03 4.15 -14.77
CA ILE A 62 20.92 3.23 -15.03
C ILE A 62 21.15 1.94 -14.26
N VAL A 63 20.20 1.59 -13.41
CA VAL A 63 20.26 0.40 -12.56
C VAL A 63 19.24 -0.61 -13.06
N LEU A 64 19.73 -1.75 -13.55
CA LEU A 64 18.90 -2.87 -13.96
C LEU A 64 18.56 -3.76 -12.77
N THR A 65 17.27 -4.00 -12.61
CA THR A 65 16.68 -4.84 -11.56
C THR A 65 16.09 -6.12 -12.17
N PRO A 66 15.87 -7.19 -11.37
CA PRO A 66 15.19 -8.39 -11.83
C PRO A 66 13.86 -8.07 -12.53
N GLY A 67 13.53 -8.79 -13.60
CA GLY A 67 12.29 -8.57 -14.36
C GLY A 67 12.35 -7.48 -15.45
N ALA A 68 13.53 -6.89 -15.72
CA ALA A 68 13.72 -6.00 -16.87
C ALA A 68 13.39 -6.72 -18.19
N THR A 69 12.51 -6.13 -19.00
CA THR A 69 12.06 -6.74 -20.25
C THR A 69 13.07 -6.52 -21.39
N PRO A 70 13.11 -7.41 -22.41
CA PRO A 70 13.95 -7.19 -23.60
C PRO A 70 13.66 -5.87 -24.32
N ALA A 71 12.39 -5.43 -24.30
CA ALA A 71 11.99 -4.15 -24.89
C ALA A 71 12.60 -2.96 -24.14
N GLN A 72 12.58 -2.98 -22.80
CA GLN A 72 13.22 -1.95 -21.97
C GLN A 72 14.74 -1.95 -22.17
N LEU A 73 15.37 -3.13 -22.22
CA LEU A 73 16.81 -3.25 -22.48
C LEU A 73 17.20 -2.71 -23.86
N ALA A 74 16.37 -2.89 -24.88
CA ALA A 74 16.60 -2.38 -26.23
C ALA A 74 16.50 -0.85 -26.34
N GLN A 75 15.80 -0.20 -25.41
CA GLN A 75 15.66 1.26 -25.36
C GLN A 75 16.81 1.96 -24.62
N LEU A 76 17.68 1.20 -23.96
CA LEU A 76 18.83 1.77 -23.25
C LEU A 76 19.83 2.37 -24.22
N SER A 77 20.27 3.60 -23.95
CA SER A 77 21.36 4.20 -24.73
C SER A 77 22.66 3.42 -24.46
N PRO A 78 23.40 3.01 -25.51
CA PRO A 78 24.72 2.39 -25.35
C PRO A 78 25.77 3.32 -24.74
N ALA A 79 25.51 4.63 -24.67
CA ALA A 79 26.40 5.62 -24.06
C ALA A 79 26.15 5.80 -22.56
N ALA A 80 25.03 5.29 -22.02
CA ALA A 80 24.70 5.41 -20.61
C ALA A 80 25.54 4.47 -19.74
N SER A 81 25.83 4.91 -18.51
CA SER A 81 26.40 4.04 -17.48
C SER A 81 25.31 3.11 -16.98
N VAL A 82 25.46 1.80 -17.21
CA VAL A 82 24.48 0.77 -16.84
C VAL A 82 25.11 -0.24 -15.89
N VAL A 83 24.45 -0.48 -14.76
CA VAL A 83 24.84 -1.51 -13.78
C VAL A 83 23.68 -2.46 -13.56
N ALA A 84 23.97 -3.75 -13.52
CA ALA A 84 23.01 -4.80 -13.20
C ALA A 84 23.16 -5.28 -11.76
N LEU A 85 22.05 -5.26 -11.02
CA LEU A 85 21.94 -5.83 -9.67
C LEU A 85 21.75 -7.36 -9.73
N PRO A 86 21.92 -8.08 -8.60
CA PRO A 86 21.72 -9.52 -8.56
C PRO A 86 20.32 -9.92 -9.02
N GLY A 87 20.25 -10.93 -9.90
CA GLY A 87 19.01 -11.44 -10.49
C GLY A 87 18.52 -10.69 -11.73
N ALA A 88 19.20 -9.62 -12.17
CA ALA A 88 18.88 -8.95 -13.43
C ALA A 88 19.46 -9.72 -14.64
N ASP A 89 18.62 -9.93 -15.65
CA ASP A 89 19.01 -10.52 -16.93
C ASP A 89 19.72 -9.48 -17.82
N ALA A 90 21.01 -9.30 -17.55
CA ALA A 90 21.86 -8.38 -18.29
C ALA A 90 22.91 -9.11 -19.14
N GLY A 91 23.14 -8.61 -20.36
CA GLY A 91 24.18 -9.11 -21.25
C GLY A 91 25.58 -9.01 -20.64
N ARG A 92 26.52 -9.83 -21.12
CA ARG A 92 27.89 -9.95 -20.56
C ARG A 92 28.70 -8.64 -20.55
N ALA A 93 28.33 -7.67 -21.37
CA ALA A 93 29.02 -6.38 -21.48
C ALA A 93 28.59 -5.36 -20.40
N ILE A 94 27.51 -5.62 -19.67
CA ILE A 94 26.99 -4.73 -18.63
C ILE A 94 27.69 -5.05 -17.30
N GLU A 95 28.12 -4.02 -16.56
CA GLU A 95 28.75 -4.19 -15.26
C GLU A 95 27.78 -4.83 -14.27
N ARG A 96 28.25 -5.81 -13.48
CA ARG A 96 27.48 -6.39 -12.38
C ARG A 96 27.99 -5.91 -11.03
N ALA A 97 27.06 -5.49 -10.17
CA ALA A 97 27.33 -5.10 -8.80
C ALA A 97 26.54 -6.01 -7.82
N PRO A 98 27.11 -6.35 -6.64
CA PRO A 98 26.43 -7.19 -5.65
C PRO A 98 25.27 -6.48 -4.95
N ASP A 99 25.33 -5.15 -4.85
CA ASP A 99 24.33 -4.30 -4.22
C ASP A 99 24.42 -2.87 -4.78
N LEU A 100 23.38 -2.07 -4.56
CA LEU A 100 23.34 -0.70 -5.06
C LEU A 100 24.38 0.20 -4.39
N GLY A 101 24.68 -0.01 -3.10
CA GLY A 101 25.70 0.75 -2.40
C GLY A 101 27.09 0.55 -3.01
N THR A 102 27.41 -0.66 -3.46
CA THR A 102 28.64 -1.00 -4.17
C THR A 102 28.66 -0.38 -5.56
N ALA A 103 27.53 -0.38 -6.27
CA ALA A 103 27.41 0.32 -7.55
C ALA A 103 27.68 1.83 -7.40
N LEU A 104 27.06 2.49 -6.41
CA LEU A 104 27.23 3.91 -6.12
C LEU A 104 28.68 4.25 -5.69
N ARG A 105 29.38 3.35 -5.00
CA ARG A 105 30.81 3.54 -4.68
C ARG A 105 31.71 3.47 -5.91
N ARG A 106 31.37 2.63 -6.90
CA ARG A 106 32.13 2.50 -8.16
C ARG A 106 31.84 3.64 -9.12
N HIS A 107 30.62 4.18 -9.07
CA HIS A 107 30.12 5.30 -9.87
C HIS A 107 29.86 6.51 -8.96
N ALA A 108 30.91 7.03 -8.31
CA ALA A 108 30.81 8.09 -7.30
C ALA A 108 30.36 9.45 -7.87
N ASP A 109 30.40 9.60 -9.19
CA ASP A 109 29.89 10.72 -9.97
C ASP A 109 28.38 10.67 -10.21
N ALA A 110 27.74 9.50 -10.00
CA ALA A 110 26.31 9.33 -10.15
C ALA A 110 25.54 10.12 -9.06
N ARG A 111 24.71 11.06 -9.50
CA ARG A 111 23.83 11.86 -8.63
C ARG A 111 22.35 11.55 -8.84
N ARG A 112 22.04 10.81 -9.90
CA ARG A 112 20.69 10.43 -10.30
C ARG A 112 20.66 8.96 -10.70
N LEU A 113 19.60 8.27 -10.31
CA LEU A 113 19.35 6.88 -10.64
C LEU A 113 18.12 6.77 -11.53
N ARG A 114 18.26 6.04 -12.63
CA ARG A 114 17.14 5.52 -13.40
C ARG A 114 17.03 4.02 -13.17
N ILE A 115 15.97 3.60 -12.50
CA ILE A 115 15.72 2.19 -12.22
C ILE A 115 14.93 1.59 -13.39
N VAL A 116 15.32 0.39 -13.85
CA VAL A 116 14.63 -0.32 -14.93
C VAL A 116 14.38 -1.76 -14.50
N GLY A 117 13.14 -2.24 -14.65
CA GLY A 117 12.73 -3.61 -14.32
C GLY A 117 11.72 -3.69 -13.18
N GLY A 118 11.79 -4.75 -12.36
CA GLY A 118 10.83 -5.04 -11.28
C GLY A 118 10.98 -4.19 -10.01
N GLY A 119 12.00 -3.32 -9.94
CA GLY A 119 12.22 -2.41 -8.82
C GLY A 119 13.33 -2.85 -7.87
N LEU A 120 13.64 -1.99 -6.91
CA LEU A 120 14.73 -2.18 -5.96
C LEU A 120 14.32 -3.12 -4.81
N PRO A 121 15.13 -4.14 -4.48
CA PRO A 121 14.88 -5.00 -3.33
C PRO A 121 15.08 -4.22 -2.03
N ALA A 122 14.48 -4.70 -0.93
CA ALA A 122 14.46 -4.02 0.36
C ALA A 122 15.85 -3.57 0.87
N ARG A 123 16.91 -4.35 0.59
CA ARG A 123 18.31 -4.03 0.95
C ARG A 123 18.85 -2.76 0.27
N ASP A 124 18.35 -2.42 -0.91
CA ASP A 124 18.87 -1.33 -1.76
C ASP A 124 18.04 -0.05 -1.63
N ILE A 125 16.86 -0.11 -0.99
CA ILE A 125 15.94 1.03 -0.80
C ILE A 125 16.62 2.17 -0.05
N ASP A 126 17.34 1.87 1.04
CA ASP A 126 17.97 2.90 1.88
C ASP A 126 19.13 3.61 1.16
N ALA A 127 19.90 2.87 0.34
CA ALA A 127 20.98 3.44 -0.47
C ALA A 127 20.48 4.32 -1.63
N ALA A 128 19.23 4.11 -2.08
CA ALA A 128 18.63 4.83 -3.20
C ALA A 128 17.92 6.14 -2.80
N ARG A 129 17.71 6.39 -1.50
CA ARG A 129 16.93 7.54 -1.02
C ARG A 129 17.49 8.86 -1.54
N GLY A 130 16.62 9.66 -2.17
CA GLY A 130 16.99 10.97 -2.72
C GLY A 130 17.78 10.94 -4.03
N LEU A 131 18.06 9.77 -4.59
CA LEU A 131 18.80 9.61 -5.86
C LEU A 131 17.91 9.14 -7.01
N VAL A 132 16.79 8.46 -6.74
CA VAL A 132 15.91 7.90 -7.79
C VAL A 132 15.16 9.02 -8.52
N ALA A 133 15.59 9.27 -9.75
CA ALA A 133 15.03 10.29 -10.62
C ALA A 133 13.88 9.75 -11.50
N ALA A 134 13.99 8.49 -11.93
CA ALA A 134 12.99 7.86 -12.77
C ALA A 134 12.94 6.35 -12.52
N PHE A 135 11.75 5.77 -12.69
CA PHE A 135 11.55 4.34 -12.62
C PHE A 135 10.73 3.85 -13.82
N ASP A 136 11.38 3.04 -14.65
CA ASP A 136 10.80 2.33 -15.79
C ASP A 136 10.40 0.93 -15.33
N ALA A 137 9.20 0.83 -14.74
CA ALA A 137 8.70 -0.38 -14.12
C ALA A 137 8.32 -1.44 -15.17
N ALA A 138 8.74 -2.67 -14.93
CA ALA A 138 8.27 -3.82 -15.70
C ALA A 138 6.76 -4.04 -15.47
N PRO A 139 6.01 -4.53 -16.48
CA PRO A 139 4.61 -4.90 -16.32
C PRO A 139 4.42 -5.89 -15.17
N LEU A 140 3.37 -5.68 -14.36
CA LEU A 140 3.05 -6.58 -13.26
C LEU A 140 2.64 -7.96 -13.78
N SER A 141 2.99 -8.99 -13.00
CA SER A 141 2.60 -10.36 -13.31
C SER A 141 1.10 -10.58 -13.07
N ARG A 142 0.50 -11.45 -13.86
CA ARG A 142 -0.89 -11.91 -13.66
C ARG A 142 -1.05 -12.53 -12.27
N GLY A 143 -2.07 -12.11 -11.51
CA GLY A 143 -2.32 -12.59 -10.15
C GLY A 143 -2.71 -11.47 -9.18
N VAL A 144 -2.71 -11.76 -7.88
CA VAL A 144 -2.98 -10.76 -6.83
C VAL A 144 -1.79 -9.81 -6.70
N VAL A 145 -2.01 -8.51 -6.90
CA VAL A 145 -0.95 -7.48 -6.86
C VAL A 145 -1.12 -6.46 -5.73
N GLU A 146 -2.33 -6.37 -5.16
CA GLU A 146 -2.62 -5.59 -3.97
C GLU A 146 -3.42 -6.45 -2.99
N LEU A 147 -3.06 -6.36 -1.72
CA LEU A 147 -3.77 -7.03 -0.64
C LEU A 147 -3.70 -6.16 0.62
N GLU A 148 -4.86 -5.80 1.14
CA GLU A 148 -5.03 -5.01 2.35
C GLU A 148 -5.64 -5.90 3.43
N ILE A 149 -4.80 -6.28 4.40
CA ILE A 149 -5.17 -7.11 5.53
C ILE A 149 -5.15 -6.23 6.79
N PRO A 150 -6.19 -6.24 7.64
CA PRO A 150 -6.18 -5.53 8.91
C PRO A 150 -5.10 -6.09 9.84
N GLY A 151 -4.26 -5.22 10.38
CA GLY A 151 -3.17 -5.64 11.29
C GLY A 151 -3.62 -6.08 12.69
N ASN A 152 -4.82 -5.66 13.13
CA ASN A 152 -5.43 -6.06 14.38
C ASN A 152 -6.90 -6.41 14.15
N VAL A 153 -7.29 -7.62 14.55
CA VAL A 153 -8.70 -8.08 14.50
C VAL A 153 -9.10 -8.62 15.87
N SER A 154 -10.30 -8.27 16.31
CA SER A 154 -10.85 -8.79 17.55
C SER A 154 -11.50 -10.15 17.30
N ALA A 155 -11.29 -11.11 18.19
CA ALA A 155 -12.04 -12.35 18.18
C ALA A 155 -13.54 -12.05 18.26
N GLY A 156 -14.35 -12.73 17.44
CA GLY A 156 -15.79 -12.55 17.31
C GLY A 156 -16.23 -11.44 16.33
N SER A 157 -15.33 -10.64 15.78
CA SER A 157 -15.69 -9.54 14.86
C SER A 157 -15.72 -9.98 13.39
N VAL A 158 -16.39 -9.19 12.55
CA VAL A 158 -16.25 -9.27 11.10
C VAL A 158 -15.04 -8.43 10.68
N TRP A 159 -14.21 -8.97 9.80
CA TRP A 159 -13.06 -8.28 9.24
C TRP A 159 -13.18 -8.19 7.71
N ARG A 160 -12.43 -7.27 7.13
CA ARG A 160 -12.49 -6.91 5.71
C ARG A 160 -11.15 -7.22 5.05
N LEU A 161 -11.21 -7.76 3.84
CA LEU A 161 -10.06 -8.05 2.98
C LEU A 161 -10.26 -7.31 1.66
N GLY A 162 -9.45 -6.28 1.44
CA GLY A 162 -9.40 -5.55 0.17
C GLY A 162 -8.24 -6.03 -0.69
N GLY A 163 -8.36 -5.92 -2.01
CA GLY A 163 -7.24 -6.19 -2.90
C GLY A 163 -7.50 -5.88 -4.36
N ARG A 164 -6.50 -6.16 -5.18
CA ARG A 164 -6.56 -6.02 -6.64
C ARG A 164 -5.83 -7.16 -7.32
N VAL A 165 -6.45 -7.67 -8.38
CA VAL A 165 -5.93 -8.72 -9.26
C VAL A 165 -5.58 -8.09 -10.60
N GLU A 166 -4.41 -8.42 -11.12
CA GLU A 166 -3.90 -7.94 -12.41
C GLU A 166 -4.14 -8.97 -13.52
N SER A 167 -4.50 -8.48 -14.72
CA SER A 167 -4.64 -9.31 -15.94
C SER A 167 -5.66 -10.47 -15.81
N VAL A 168 -6.82 -10.21 -15.21
CA VAL A 168 -7.93 -11.17 -15.06
C VAL A 168 -9.28 -10.51 -15.36
N ASP A 169 -9.79 -10.72 -16.56
CA ASP A 169 -11.06 -10.14 -17.01
C ASP A 169 -12.25 -11.06 -16.72
N GLY A 170 -13.20 -10.56 -15.93
CA GLY A 170 -14.45 -11.27 -15.60
C GLY A 170 -14.26 -12.46 -14.67
N GLY A 171 -13.22 -12.41 -13.81
CA GLY A 171 -12.96 -13.43 -12.79
C GLY A 171 -13.69 -13.16 -11.47
N ARG A 172 -13.47 -14.05 -10.50
CA ARG A 172 -13.94 -13.91 -9.13
C ARG A 172 -12.88 -14.33 -8.13
N VAL A 173 -13.04 -13.88 -6.90
CA VAL A 173 -12.20 -14.27 -5.75
C VAL A 173 -13.00 -15.08 -4.75
N GLU A 174 -12.39 -16.12 -4.21
CA GLU A 174 -12.95 -16.96 -3.15
C GLU A 174 -12.00 -16.98 -1.96
N LEU A 175 -12.49 -16.56 -0.79
CA LEU A 175 -11.78 -16.69 0.48
C LEU A 175 -12.19 -18.00 1.14
N ARG A 176 -11.21 -18.83 1.46
CA ARG A 176 -11.40 -20.14 2.09
C ARG A 176 -10.77 -20.17 3.47
N ASP A 177 -11.48 -20.75 4.43
CA ASP A 177 -10.96 -20.97 5.77
C ASP A 177 -9.97 -22.15 5.82
N PRO A 178 -9.30 -22.42 6.95
CA PRO A 178 -8.34 -23.51 7.06
C PRO A 178 -8.91 -24.91 6.78
N SER A 179 -10.25 -25.09 6.83
CA SER A 179 -10.91 -26.35 6.48
C SER A 179 -11.16 -26.48 4.96
N GLY A 180 -10.88 -25.43 4.19
CA GLY A 180 -11.13 -25.34 2.75
C GLY A 180 -12.53 -24.85 2.38
N ALA A 181 -13.38 -24.57 3.37
CA ALA A 181 -14.74 -24.06 3.16
C ALA A 181 -14.69 -22.61 2.65
N VAL A 182 -15.52 -22.30 1.64
CA VAL A 182 -15.65 -20.93 1.13
C VAL A 182 -16.43 -20.09 2.15
N VAL A 183 -15.78 -19.07 2.69
CA VAL A 183 -16.39 -18.15 3.68
C VAL A 183 -16.87 -16.85 3.05
N ALA A 184 -16.28 -16.47 1.92
CA ALA A 184 -16.70 -15.29 1.16
C ALA A 184 -16.32 -15.44 -0.32
N THR A 185 -17.14 -14.87 -1.20
CA THR A 185 -16.89 -14.82 -2.65
C THR A 185 -17.30 -13.46 -3.19
N ARG A 186 -16.56 -12.95 -4.18
CA ARG A 186 -16.88 -11.70 -4.88
C ARG A 186 -16.40 -11.74 -6.32
N ALA A 187 -17.20 -11.22 -7.24
CA ALA A 187 -16.74 -10.95 -8.60
C ALA A 187 -15.71 -9.80 -8.58
N LEU A 188 -14.75 -9.84 -9.49
CA LEU A 188 -13.81 -8.74 -9.72
C LEU A 188 -14.54 -7.60 -10.45
N ASP A 189 -14.22 -6.36 -10.09
CA ASP A 189 -14.69 -5.19 -10.85
C ASP A 189 -13.88 -4.97 -12.14
N ALA A 190 -14.20 -3.92 -12.90
CA ALA A 190 -13.52 -3.58 -14.15
C ALA A 190 -12.03 -3.22 -13.97
N GLN A 191 -11.60 -2.90 -12.76
CA GLN A 191 -10.20 -2.61 -12.39
C GLN A 191 -9.53 -3.80 -11.69
N GLY A 192 -10.21 -4.95 -11.61
CA GLY A 192 -9.74 -6.14 -10.91
C GLY A 192 -9.75 -6.00 -9.39
N ARG A 193 -10.43 -5.01 -8.80
CA ARG A 193 -10.53 -4.85 -7.35
C ARG A 193 -11.62 -5.74 -6.76
N PHE A 194 -11.45 -6.06 -5.48
CA PHE A 194 -12.42 -6.80 -4.69
C PHE A 194 -12.41 -6.35 -3.23
N ASP A 195 -13.54 -6.57 -2.56
CA ASP A 195 -13.71 -6.40 -1.13
C ASP A 195 -14.50 -7.60 -0.58
N LEU A 196 -13.88 -8.33 0.35
CA LEU A 196 -14.44 -9.52 1.00
C LEU A 196 -14.59 -9.25 2.49
N ARG A 197 -15.61 -9.86 3.10
CA ARG A 197 -15.85 -9.83 4.54
C ARG A 197 -15.93 -11.23 5.09
N ALA A 198 -15.31 -11.48 6.24
CA ALA A 198 -15.37 -12.77 6.93
C ALA A 198 -15.39 -12.59 8.44
N ALA A 199 -15.87 -13.60 9.18
CA ALA A 199 -15.89 -13.56 10.63
C ALA A 199 -14.59 -14.13 11.23
N ALA A 200 -14.03 -13.46 12.23
CA ALA A 200 -12.97 -13.99 13.08
C ALA A 200 -13.59 -14.82 14.21
N LYS A 201 -13.70 -16.14 14.01
CA LYS A 201 -14.49 -17.02 14.91
C LYS A 201 -13.96 -17.10 16.35
N GLY A 202 -12.66 -16.86 16.59
CA GLY A 202 -12.04 -16.99 17.90
C GLY A 202 -10.67 -16.34 17.98
N ASP A 203 -10.08 -16.37 19.17
CA ASP A 203 -8.70 -15.94 19.41
C ASP A 203 -7.72 -16.93 18.78
N GLY A 204 -6.75 -16.42 18.02
CA GLY A 204 -5.72 -17.21 17.40
C GLY A 204 -5.25 -16.70 16.03
N ALA A 205 -4.16 -17.31 15.58
CA ALA A 205 -3.57 -17.10 14.27
C ALA A 205 -4.06 -18.17 13.29
N VAL A 206 -4.64 -17.76 12.17
CA VAL A 206 -5.19 -18.66 11.14
C VAL A 206 -4.76 -18.23 9.74
N LEU A 207 -4.61 -19.21 8.85
CA LEU A 207 -4.26 -18.99 7.46
C LEU A 207 -5.48 -19.23 6.58
N PHE A 208 -6.02 -18.16 5.99
CA PHE A 208 -7.02 -18.28 4.93
C PHE A 208 -6.34 -18.44 3.58
N ALA A 209 -7.03 -19.05 2.62
CA ALA A 209 -6.58 -19.12 1.23
C ALA A 209 -7.47 -18.23 0.36
N LEU A 210 -6.88 -17.25 -0.31
CA LEU A 210 -7.53 -16.43 -1.33
C LEU A 210 -7.26 -17.05 -2.69
N ASN A 211 -8.28 -17.66 -3.28
CA ASN A 211 -8.21 -18.20 -4.63
C ASN A 211 -8.74 -17.17 -5.64
N VAL A 212 -8.00 -16.93 -6.70
CA VAL A 212 -8.43 -16.16 -7.86
C VAL A 212 -8.86 -17.13 -8.95
N LEU A 213 -10.09 -17.01 -9.43
CA LEU A 213 -10.65 -17.85 -10.47
C LEU A 213 -10.97 -17.01 -11.71
N ASP A 214 -10.77 -17.59 -12.88
CA ASP A 214 -11.20 -16.96 -14.14
C ASP A 214 -12.72 -17.12 -14.36
N ARG A 215 -13.18 -16.63 -15.51
CA ARG A 215 -14.59 -16.73 -15.94
C ARG A 215 -15.08 -18.18 -16.07
N ASP A 216 -14.17 -19.10 -16.39
CA ASP A 216 -14.45 -20.53 -16.59
C ASP A 216 -14.31 -21.32 -15.27
N GLY A 217 -13.91 -20.65 -14.19
CA GLY A 217 -13.72 -21.25 -12.87
C GLY A 217 -12.36 -21.92 -12.66
N ALA A 218 -11.41 -21.77 -13.59
CA ALA A 218 -10.06 -22.27 -13.41
C ALA A 218 -9.26 -21.35 -12.47
N ARG A 219 -8.45 -21.95 -11.59
CA ARG A 219 -7.65 -21.21 -10.61
C ARG A 219 -6.43 -20.59 -11.26
N ILE A 220 -6.38 -19.27 -11.25
CA ILE A 220 -5.27 -18.46 -11.78
C ILE A 220 -4.19 -18.26 -10.73
N ASP A 221 -4.58 -17.95 -9.51
CA ASP A 221 -3.67 -17.61 -8.41
C ASP A 221 -4.23 -18.08 -7.07
N ALA A 222 -3.35 -18.29 -6.09
CA ALA A 222 -3.69 -18.67 -4.72
C ALA A 222 -2.73 -17.98 -3.76
N VAL A 223 -3.28 -17.11 -2.89
CA VAL A 223 -2.50 -16.35 -1.92
C VAL A 223 -2.94 -16.68 -0.50
N THR A 224 -1.99 -17.00 0.37
CA THR A 224 -2.27 -17.15 1.80
C THR A 224 -2.57 -15.79 2.42
N VAL A 225 -3.65 -15.70 3.19
CA VAL A 225 -4.05 -14.50 3.92
C VAL A 225 -3.92 -14.79 5.42
N PRO A 226 -2.81 -14.38 6.06
CA PRO A 226 -2.63 -14.57 7.49
C PRO A 226 -3.52 -13.61 8.26
N LEU A 227 -4.32 -14.16 9.18
CA LEU A 227 -5.16 -13.39 10.09
C LEU A 227 -4.81 -13.76 11.53
N ALA A 228 -4.44 -12.76 12.33
CA ALA A 228 -4.30 -12.90 13.77
C ALA A 228 -5.46 -12.16 14.44
N ALA A 229 -6.42 -12.94 14.95
CA ALA A 229 -7.49 -12.40 15.78
C ALA A 229 -7.10 -12.58 17.25
N ARG A 230 -7.38 -11.59 18.10
CA ARG A 230 -7.11 -11.69 19.54
C ARG A 230 -8.34 -11.43 20.37
N ALA A 231 -8.44 -12.11 21.51
CA ALA A 231 -9.40 -11.73 22.52
C ALA A 231 -9.04 -10.31 22.99
N ASN A 232 -9.90 -9.35 22.68
CA ASN A 232 -9.79 -8.02 23.26
C ASN A 232 -10.39 -8.07 24.67
N VAL A 233 -9.77 -7.38 25.62
CA VAL A 233 -10.41 -7.21 26.94
C VAL A 233 -11.65 -6.33 26.71
N PRO A 234 -12.86 -6.84 26.98
CA PRO A 234 -14.06 -6.08 26.74
C PRO A 234 -14.02 -4.77 27.55
N PRO A 235 -14.32 -3.60 26.93
CA PRO A 235 -14.27 -2.34 27.64
C PRO A 235 -15.27 -2.33 28.79
N ARG A 236 -14.88 -1.75 29.93
CA ARG A 236 -15.80 -1.49 31.04
C ARG A 236 -16.59 -0.22 30.76
N ILE A 237 -17.91 -0.35 30.71
CA ILE A 237 -18.83 0.72 30.35
C ILE A 237 -19.46 1.30 31.61
N LEU A 238 -19.45 2.62 31.74
CA LEU A 238 -20.27 3.36 32.71
C LEU A 238 -21.40 4.05 31.94
N LEU A 239 -22.64 3.61 32.14
CA LEU A 239 -23.80 4.17 31.44
C LEU A 239 -24.60 5.05 32.39
N LEU A 240 -24.73 6.34 32.07
CA LEU A 240 -25.54 7.32 32.78
C LEU A 240 -26.69 7.79 31.89
N ALA A 241 -27.93 7.50 32.29
CA ALA A 241 -29.12 7.87 31.54
C ALA A 241 -30.09 8.72 32.36
N GLY A 242 -30.67 9.75 31.74
CA GLY A 242 -31.65 10.63 32.39
C GLY A 242 -33.08 10.12 32.32
N ALA A 243 -33.34 9.07 31.52
CA ALA A 243 -34.62 8.35 31.48
C ALA A 243 -34.42 6.96 30.83
N PRO A 244 -35.32 5.99 31.06
CA PRO A 244 -35.35 4.77 30.26
C PRO A 244 -35.75 5.08 28.82
N ASP A 245 -35.00 4.55 27.85
CA ASP A 245 -35.35 4.63 26.42
C ASP A 245 -35.13 3.28 25.71
N ALA A 246 -35.66 3.15 24.49
CA ALA A 246 -35.55 1.91 23.71
C ALA A 246 -34.08 1.58 23.36
N GLU A 247 -33.31 2.58 22.95
CA GLU A 247 -31.89 2.41 22.61
C GLU A 247 -31.09 1.88 23.82
N LEU A 248 -31.33 2.44 25.01
CA LEU A 248 -30.74 2.02 26.26
C LEU A 248 -31.06 0.56 26.59
N LYS A 249 -32.32 0.14 26.41
CA LYS A 249 -32.72 -1.25 26.62
C LYS A 249 -31.92 -2.20 25.74
N TYR A 250 -31.81 -1.91 24.44
CA TYR A 250 -31.10 -2.77 23.49
C TYR A 250 -29.59 -2.70 23.65
N LEU A 251 -29.04 -1.54 24.00
CA LEU A 251 -27.62 -1.37 24.31
C LEU A 251 -27.21 -2.18 25.54
N ARG A 252 -27.98 -2.14 26.63
CA ARG A 252 -27.74 -2.96 27.83
C ARG A 252 -27.85 -4.44 27.54
N ARG A 253 -28.87 -4.85 26.79
CA ARG A 253 -29.05 -6.26 26.39
C ARG A 253 -27.86 -6.74 25.56
N TRP A 254 -27.47 -6.00 24.54
CA TRP A 254 -26.31 -6.33 23.73
C TRP A 254 -25.01 -6.38 24.55
N ALA A 255 -24.80 -5.41 25.45
CA ALA A 255 -23.62 -5.40 26.32
C ALA A 255 -23.56 -6.67 27.20
N ALA A 256 -24.69 -7.09 27.76
CA ALA A 256 -24.78 -8.34 28.52
C ALA A 256 -24.53 -9.57 27.63
N ASP A 257 -25.17 -9.65 26.46
CA ASP A 257 -25.01 -10.75 25.50
C ASP A 257 -23.56 -10.85 24.98
N ALA A 258 -22.86 -9.72 24.84
CA ALA A 258 -21.46 -9.62 24.43
C ALA A 258 -20.46 -9.79 25.59
N GLY A 259 -20.93 -9.99 26.83
CA GLY A 259 -20.08 -10.16 28.01
C GLY A 259 -19.33 -8.89 28.44
N LEU A 260 -19.82 -7.71 28.04
CA LEU A 260 -19.26 -6.42 28.46
C LEU A 260 -19.65 -6.13 29.91
N ALA A 261 -18.68 -5.70 30.71
CA ALA A 261 -18.96 -5.21 32.07
C ALA A 261 -19.54 -3.80 31.98
N ALA A 262 -20.84 -3.64 32.26
CA ALA A 262 -21.55 -2.37 32.20
C ALA A 262 -22.16 -2.00 33.55
N ASP A 263 -21.64 -0.96 34.19
CA ASP A 263 -22.27 -0.31 35.34
C ASP A 263 -23.31 0.70 34.80
N THR A 264 -24.56 0.60 35.21
CA THR A 264 -25.64 1.45 34.70
C THR A 264 -26.30 2.23 35.82
N ARG A 265 -26.49 3.54 35.62
CA ARG A 265 -27.36 4.41 36.44
C ARG A 265 -28.37 5.09 35.54
N MET A 266 -29.65 4.92 35.83
CA MET A 266 -30.73 5.61 35.10
C MET A 266 -31.73 6.24 36.06
N MET A 267 -32.22 7.44 35.74
CA MET A 267 -33.32 8.06 36.47
C MET A 267 -34.66 7.51 35.99
N LEU A 268 -35.49 7.00 36.90
CA LEU A 268 -36.84 6.49 36.59
C LEU A 268 -37.90 7.57 36.76
N SER A 269 -37.73 8.41 37.77
CA SER A 269 -38.53 9.61 38.05
C SER A 269 -37.68 10.57 38.88
N GLU A 270 -38.19 11.76 39.18
CA GLU A 270 -37.52 12.71 40.05
C GLU A 270 -37.13 12.04 41.40
N GLY A 271 -35.85 12.09 41.76
CA GLY A 271 -35.30 11.48 42.96
C GLY A 271 -35.19 9.94 42.96
N VAL A 272 -35.79 9.24 41.99
CA VAL A 272 -35.75 7.77 41.90
C VAL A 272 -34.76 7.35 40.83
N THR A 273 -33.71 6.65 41.26
CA THR A 273 -32.68 6.12 40.36
C THR A 273 -32.63 4.60 40.45
N TYR A 274 -32.49 3.97 39.29
CA TYR A 274 -32.12 2.57 39.17
C TYR A 274 -30.61 2.50 38.93
N SER A 275 -29.93 1.66 39.70
CA SER A 275 -28.51 1.39 39.53
C SER A 275 -28.27 -0.11 39.45
N GLU A 276 -27.43 -0.50 38.50
CA GLU A 276 -26.93 -1.86 38.33
C GLU A 276 -25.39 -1.79 38.36
N GLY A 277 -24.76 -2.59 39.23
CA GLY A 277 -23.33 -2.49 39.51
C GLY A 277 -22.97 -1.32 40.42
N THR A 278 -21.80 -0.71 40.21
CA THR A 278 -21.30 0.42 41.03
C THR A 278 -21.07 1.69 40.22
N PRO A 279 -22.12 2.37 39.71
CA PRO A 279 -22.00 3.51 38.80
C PRO A 279 -21.71 4.84 39.53
N ALA A 280 -20.77 4.83 40.47
CA ALA A 280 -20.35 6.03 41.19
C ALA A 280 -19.46 6.92 40.32
N LEU A 281 -19.56 8.24 40.47
CA LEU A 281 -18.70 9.23 39.79
C LEU A 281 -17.51 9.65 40.66
N ASP A 282 -16.91 8.67 41.35
CA ASP A 282 -15.66 8.84 42.08
C ASP A 282 -14.45 8.48 41.22
N GLY A 283 -13.26 8.90 41.68
CA GLY A 283 -12.02 8.68 40.95
C GLY A 283 -11.66 7.21 40.77
N GLU A 284 -12.09 6.30 41.66
CA GLU A 284 -11.78 4.87 41.54
C GLU A 284 -12.61 4.22 40.44
N THR A 285 -13.90 4.46 40.44
CA THR A 285 -14.83 3.95 39.44
C THR A 285 -14.50 4.51 38.06
N LEU A 286 -14.23 5.81 37.95
CA LEU A 286 -13.81 6.43 36.69
C LEU A 286 -12.44 5.92 36.21
N ARG A 287 -11.51 5.55 37.11
CA ARG A 287 -10.26 4.87 36.72
C ARG A 287 -10.49 3.43 36.26
N ARG A 288 -11.56 2.75 36.69
CA ARG A 288 -11.89 1.38 36.23
C ARG A 288 -12.75 1.35 34.97
N ALA A 289 -13.47 2.42 34.65
CA ALA A 289 -14.22 2.54 33.40
C ALA A 289 -13.30 2.85 32.19
N ASP A 290 -13.67 2.34 31.02
CA ASP A 290 -13.02 2.62 29.74
C ASP A 290 -13.81 3.61 28.90
N VAL A 291 -15.14 3.52 28.94
CA VAL A 291 -16.07 4.47 28.32
C VAL A 291 -17.16 4.84 29.31
N ALA A 292 -17.48 6.12 29.39
CA ALA A 292 -18.72 6.64 29.97
C ALA A 292 -19.68 7.06 28.85
N ILE A 293 -20.90 6.53 28.85
CA ILE A 293 -21.98 6.94 27.94
C ILE A 293 -22.95 7.80 28.75
N VAL A 294 -23.15 9.05 28.35
CA VAL A 294 -23.96 10.02 29.08
C VAL A 294 -24.92 10.72 28.12
N ASP A 295 -26.23 10.64 28.38
CA ASP A 295 -27.20 11.43 27.63
C ASP A 295 -27.33 12.87 28.15
N GLU A 296 -27.98 13.74 27.37
CA GLU A 296 -28.09 15.16 27.70
C GLU A 296 -28.85 15.42 29.01
N ARG A 297 -29.79 14.54 29.37
CA ARG A 297 -30.61 14.66 30.58
C ARG A 297 -29.82 14.21 31.81
N ALA A 298 -29.07 13.12 31.70
CA ALA A 298 -28.14 12.65 32.72
C ALA A 298 -27.08 13.70 33.00
N TRP A 299 -26.51 14.29 31.93
CA TRP A 299 -25.54 15.37 32.05
C TRP A 299 -26.11 16.59 32.79
N ALA A 300 -27.34 17.00 32.45
CA ALA A 300 -28.03 18.09 33.13
C ALA A 300 -28.24 17.83 34.63
N ALA A 301 -28.48 16.57 35.02
CA ALA A 301 -28.70 16.16 36.39
C ALA A 301 -27.41 16.02 37.23
N LEU A 302 -26.21 16.04 36.61
CA LEU A 302 -24.95 15.98 37.34
C LEU A 302 -24.65 17.30 38.05
N ASP A 303 -24.19 17.21 39.30
CA ASP A 303 -23.60 18.37 39.99
C ASP A 303 -22.24 18.77 39.39
N ALA A 304 -21.77 19.96 39.77
CA ALA A 304 -20.52 20.52 39.25
C ALA A 304 -19.29 19.67 39.61
N GLN A 305 -19.29 18.99 40.76
CA GLN A 305 -18.17 18.16 41.20
C GLN A 305 -18.07 16.88 40.34
N SER A 306 -19.21 16.24 40.09
CA SER A 306 -19.34 15.05 39.24
C SER A 306 -18.95 15.35 37.80
N LYS A 307 -19.40 16.48 37.24
CA LYS A 307 -18.97 16.96 35.91
C LYS A 307 -17.45 17.17 35.86
N LYS A 308 -16.86 17.83 36.87
CA LYS A 308 -15.41 18.05 36.96
C LYS A 308 -14.64 16.74 37.07
N ALA A 309 -15.10 15.79 37.88
CA ALA A 309 -14.47 14.47 38.03
C ALA A 309 -14.49 13.69 36.70
N LEU A 310 -15.62 13.70 36.00
CA LEU A 310 -15.76 13.06 34.70
C LEU A 310 -14.83 13.69 33.66
N ILE A 311 -14.80 15.03 33.54
CA ILE A 311 -13.92 15.74 32.60
C ILE A 311 -12.44 15.50 32.92
N THR A 312 -12.07 15.43 34.20
CA THR A 312 -10.70 15.11 34.63
C THR A 312 -10.34 13.68 34.21
N ALA A 313 -11.22 12.72 34.47
CA ALA A 313 -11.01 11.33 34.04
C ALA A 313 -10.89 11.19 32.52
N VAL A 314 -11.62 12.01 31.74
CA VAL A 314 -11.47 12.08 30.27
C VAL A 314 -10.08 12.58 29.89
N ARG A 315 -9.61 13.68 30.50
CA ARG A 315 -8.25 14.17 30.26
C ARG A 315 -7.17 13.13 30.60
N ASP A 316 -7.46 12.26 31.57
CA ASP A 316 -6.59 11.16 31.99
C ASP A 316 -6.77 9.85 31.18
N GLY A 317 -7.64 9.84 30.17
CA GLY A 317 -7.79 8.72 29.23
C GLY A 317 -9.16 8.09 29.13
N LEU A 318 -10.15 8.45 29.97
CA LEU A 318 -11.52 7.93 29.84
C LEU A 318 -12.13 8.35 28.48
N GLY A 319 -12.83 7.42 27.83
CA GLY A 319 -13.72 7.76 26.72
C GLY A 319 -15.04 8.31 27.21
N LEU A 320 -15.51 9.44 26.68
CA LEU A 320 -16.84 9.99 26.98
C LEU A 320 -17.68 10.06 25.71
N LEU A 321 -18.80 9.33 25.67
CA LEU A 321 -19.76 9.37 24.56
C LEU A 321 -21.02 10.10 25.01
N LEU A 322 -21.23 11.29 24.45
CA LEU A 322 -22.39 12.14 24.67
C LEU A 322 -23.51 11.76 23.69
N ARG A 323 -24.65 11.31 24.21
CA ARG A 323 -25.84 10.99 23.39
C ARG A 323 -26.84 12.12 23.45
N VAL A 324 -27.43 12.45 22.30
CA VAL A 324 -28.57 13.37 22.23
C VAL A 324 -29.85 12.58 22.01
N THR A 325 -30.68 12.49 23.04
CA THR A 325 -31.92 11.72 23.06
C THR A 325 -33.18 12.59 22.86
N GLY A 326 -33.05 13.91 22.97
CA GLY A 326 -34.13 14.86 22.78
C GLY A 326 -33.65 16.31 22.59
N PRO A 327 -34.50 17.29 22.93
CA PRO A 327 -34.11 18.71 22.93
C PRO A 327 -32.93 18.95 23.87
N LEU A 328 -31.93 19.71 23.41
CA LEU A 328 -30.73 20.01 24.18
C LEU A 328 -30.95 21.27 25.04
N PRO A 329 -30.89 21.19 26.39
CA PRO A 329 -31.02 22.37 27.24
C PRO A 329 -29.88 23.36 26.98
N ALA A 330 -30.17 24.67 27.00
CA ALA A 330 -29.17 25.71 26.69
C ALA A 330 -27.94 25.67 27.61
N ALA A 331 -28.11 25.35 28.89
CA ALA A 331 -27.00 25.18 29.83
C ALA A 331 -26.09 24.01 29.44
N VAL A 332 -26.68 22.87 29.04
CA VAL A 332 -25.92 21.69 28.57
C VAL A 332 -25.19 22.02 27.26
N ALA A 333 -25.85 22.71 26.33
CA ALA A 333 -25.23 23.15 25.09
C ALA A 333 -24.00 24.04 25.34
N ALA A 334 -24.10 25.00 26.26
CA ALA A 334 -22.98 25.85 26.65
C ALA A 334 -21.82 25.05 27.29
N GLU A 335 -22.13 24.09 28.16
CA GLU A 335 -21.10 23.22 28.76
C GLU A 335 -20.43 22.29 27.73
N TRP A 336 -21.17 21.81 26.72
CA TRP A 336 -20.60 20.96 25.67
C TRP A 336 -19.73 21.72 24.67
N VAL A 337 -19.89 23.05 24.56
CA VAL A 337 -18.95 23.90 23.83
C VAL A 337 -17.55 23.83 24.43
N GLU A 338 -17.43 23.76 25.76
CA GLU A 338 -16.14 23.57 26.45
C GLU A 338 -15.53 22.17 26.22
N LEU A 339 -16.37 21.19 25.87
CA LEU A 339 -15.95 19.87 25.40
C LEU A 339 -15.65 19.86 23.90
N GLY A 340 -15.76 21.01 23.23
CA GLY A 340 -15.41 21.19 21.83
C GLY A 340 -16.53 20.90 20.85
N TYR A 341 -17.79 20.86 21.30
CA TYR A 341 -18.96 20.64 20.46
C TYR A 341 -19.94 21.81 20.55
N ARG A 342 -20.10 22.57 19.47
CA ARG A 342 -21.20 23.53 19.32
C ARG A 342 -22.33 22.86 18.55
N LEU A 343 -23.51 22.77 19.17
CA LEU A 343 -24.71 22.20 18.57
C LEU A 343 -25.74 23.28 18.35
N GLU A 344 -26.27 23.35 17.14
CA GLU A 344 -27.36 24.26 16.75
C GLU A 344 -28.52 23.41 16.23
N SER A 345 -29.73 23.64 16.74
CA SER A 345 -30.91 22.87 16.33
C SER A 345 -31.24 23.16 14.86
N THR A 346 -31.42 22.10 14.08
CA THR A 346 -31.78 22.15 12.65
C THR A 346 -32.99 21.26 12.42
N GLU A 347 -34.17 21.74 12.78
CA GLU A 347 -35.42 21.00 12.57
C GLU A 347 -35.83 21.00 11.08
N PRO A 348 -36.43 19.92 10.56
CA PRO A 348 -36.81 18.65 11.22
C PRO A 348 -35.68 17.59 11.25
N PRO A 349 -35.80 16.53 12.08
CA PRO A 349 -34.88 15.39 12.04
C PRO A 349 -34.89 14.71 10.66
N SER A 350 -33.75 14.17 10.23
CA SER A 350 -33.60 13.56 8.91
C SER A 350 -33.56 12.03 8.99
N ALA A 351 -34.15 11.37 8.01
CA ALA A 351 -34.02 9.92 7.83
C ALA A 351 -32.71 9.60 7.10
N VAL A 352 -31.98 8.60 7.57
CA VAL A 352 -30.67 8.18 7.03
C VAL A 352 -30.58 6.67 6.91
N ARG A 353 -29.65 6.19 6.10
CA ARG A 353 -29.31 4.77 5.93
C ARG A 353 -27.86 4.51 6.33
N ILE A 354 -27.59 3.33 6.86
CA ILE A 354 -26.25 2.87 7.29
C ILE A 354 -25.99 1.45 6.78
N ASP A 355 -26.62 1.09 5.66
CA ASP A 355 -26.60 -0.25 5.10
C ASP A 355 -25.21 -0.57 4.54
N GLY A 356 -24.56 0.40 3.88
CA GLY A 356 -23.21 0.24 3.34
C GLY A 356 -22.18 -0.01 4.43
N LEU A 357 -22.31 0.69 5.57
CA LEU A 357 -21.49 0.49 6.76
C LEU A 357 -21.60 -0.95 7.29
N LEU A 358 -22.84 -1.46 7.39
CA LEU A 358 -23.13 -2.80 7.90
C LEU A 358 -22.97 -3.90 6.85
N GLY A 359 -22.67 -3.53 5.59
CA GLY A 359 -22.52 -4.46 4.49
C GLY A 359 -23.82 -5.13 4.05
N ARG A 360 -24.93 -4.42 4.15
CA ARG A 360 -26.29 -4.91 3.89
C ARG A 360 -26.91 -4.20 2.69
N ASP A 361 -26.40 -4.47 1.50
CA ASP A 361 -26.81 -3.76 0.27
C ASP A 361 -28.34 -3.87 -0.03
N ASP A 362 -29.02 -4.90 0.49
CA ASP A 362 -30.45 -5.17 0.28
C ASP A 362 -31.38 -4.75 1.45
N ALA A 363 -30.85 -4.19 2.54
CA ALA A 363 -31.70 -3.79 3.67
C ALA A 363 -32.37 -2.43 3.42
N ALA A 364 -33.64 -2.29 3.81
CA ALA A 364 -34.43 -1.06 3.64
C ALA A 364 -34.69 -0.34 4.98
N LEU A 365 -33.81 -0.54 5.98
CA LEU A 365 -34.00 0.08 7.30
C LEU A 365 -33.58 1.54 7.26
N THR A 366 -34.50 2.42 7.65
CA THR A 366 -34.23 3.85 7.84
C THR A 366 -34.13 4.20 9.32
N PHE A 367 -33.13 5.02 9.62
CA PHE A 367 -32.81 5.49 10.95
C PHE A 367 -33.00 7.00 11.03
N SER A 368 -33.18 7.50 12.24
CA SER A 368 -33.42 8.91 12.51
C SER A 368 -32.13 9.55 13.01
N ARG A 369 -31.66 10.58 12.30
CA ARG A 369 -30.59 11.47 12.75
C ARG A 369 -31.20 12.65 13.49
N ARG A 370 -30.69 12.96 14.69
CA ARG A 370 -31.12 14.16 15.43
C ARG A 370 -30.82 15.43 14.64
N ALA A 371 -31.75 16.36 14.73
CA ALA A 371 -31.78 17.66 14.08
C ALA A 371 -30.76 18.64 14.69
N PHE A 372 -29.46 18.35 14.56
CA PHE A 372 -28.41 19.29 14.98
C PHE A 372 -27.34 19.47 13.89
N ALA A 373 -27.00 20.73 13.64
CA ALA A 373 -25.73 21.12 13.03
C ALA A 373 -24.65 21.10 14.12
N VAL A 374 -23.54 20.45 13.82
CA VAL A 374 -22.42 20.29 14.76
C VAL A 374 -21.20 20.99 14.18
N THR A 375 -20.67 21.94 14.94
CA THR A 375 -19.39 22.59 14.63
C THR A 375 -18.34 22.11 15.64
N SER A 376 -17.31 21.44 15.12
CA SER A 376 -16.15 20.99 15.92
C SER A 376 -14.92 20.90 15.01
N PRO A 377 -13.98 21.86 15.06
CA PRO A 377 -12.88 21.95 14.09
C PRO A 377 -11.88 20.79 14.19
N ASP A 378 -11.69 20.22 15.39
CA ASP A 378 -10.70 19.15 15.63
C ASP A 378 -11.34 17.76 15.71
N ALA A 379 -12.62 17.61 15.37
CA ALA A 379 -13.31 16.34 15.47
C ALA A 379 -13.22 15.53 14.19
N ALA A 380 -12.86 14.26 14.32
CA ALA A 380 -12.98 13.27 13.27
C ALA A 380 -14.42 12.74 13.20
N SER A 381 -14.83 12.33 12.00
CA SER A 381 -16.09 11.62 11.80
C SER A 381 -15.95 10.19 12.35
N LEU A 382 -16.78 9.85 13.33
CA LEU A 382 -16.82 8.52 13.94
C LEU A 382 -17.79 7.59 13.20
N LEU A 383 -18.91 8.13 12.74
CA LEU A 383 -19.96 7.39 12.04
C LEU A 383 -20.54 8.24 10.92
N ARG A 384 -20.67 7.66 9.72
CA ARG A 384 -21.34 8.27 8.57
C ARG A 384 -22.47 7.40 8.06
N ALA A 385 -23.52 8.07 7.59
CA ALA A 385 -24.57 7.45 6.80
C ALA A 385 -24.12 7.24 5.35
N ASP A 386 -24.89 6.44 4.62
CA ASP A 386 -24.65 6.13 3.21
C ASP A 386 -24.77 7.37 2.29
N ASP A 387 -25.55 8.37 2.72
CA ASP A 387 -25.67 9.68 2.04
C ASP A 387 -24.48 10.63 2.33
N GLY A 388 -23.50 10.18 3.10
CA GLY A 388 -22.33 10.95 3.52
C GLY A 388 -22.56 11.85 4.74
N SER A 389 -23.78 11.95 5.26
CA SER A 389 -24.06 12.73 6.47
C SER A 389 -23.36 12.12 7.69
N THR A 390 -22.79 12.98 8.53
CA THR A 390 -22.11 12.53 9.76
C THR A 390 -23.14 12.34 10.88
N LEU A 391 -23.11 11.16 11.49
CA LEU A 391 -24.02 10.72 12.55
C LEU A 391 -23.35 10.74 13.93
N ALA A 392 -22.03 10.62 13.97
CA ALA A 392 -21.25 10.76 15.19
C ALA A 392 -19.87 11.37 14.91
N TRP A 393 -19.33 12.06 15.90
CA TRP A 393 -18.01 12.69 15.88
C TRP A 393 -17.20 12.18 17.06
N SER A 394 -15.87 12.22 16.95
CA SER A 394 -14.95 11.98 18.05
C SER A 394 -13.80 12.97 17.99
N ARG A 395 -13.41 13.53 19.14
CA ARG A 395 -12.21 14.37 19.28
C ARG A 395 -11.41 13.96 20.50
N ASN A 396 -10.11 14.26 20.46
CA ASN A 396 -9.24 14.06 21.62
C ASN A 396 -9.48 15.17 22.65
N LEU A 397 -9.41 14.80 23.93
CA LEU A 397 -9.38 15.71 25.06
C LEU A 397 -8.39 15.16 26.10
N GLY A 398 -7.19 15.74 26.16
CA GLY A 398 -6.07 15.16 26.90
C GLY A 398 -5.67 13.80 26.31
N SER A 399 -5.55 12.78 27.16
CA SER A 399 -5.26 11.39 26.75
C SER A 399 -6.52 10.59 26.39
N GLY A 400 -7.72 11.14 26.66
CA GLY A 400 -8.99 10.49 26.34
C GLY A 400 -9.67 11.08 25.12
N ARG A 401 -10.92 10.66 24.91
CA ARG A 401 -11.73 11.05 23.75
C ARG A 401 -13.11 11.47 24.19
N VAL A 402 -13.66 12.51 23.57
CA VAL A 402 -15.07 12.89 23.69
C VAL A 402 -15.71 12.65 22.34
N ALA A 403 -16.78 11.87 22.32
CA ALA A 403 -17.60 11.62 21.16
C ALA A 403 -19.00 12.18 21.34
N LEU A 404 -19.59 12.60 20.23
CA LEU A 404 -20.97 13.08 20.16
C LEU A 404 -21.76 12.16 19.23
N TRP A 405 -22.92 11.68 19.67
CA TRP A 405 -23.75 10.71 18.98
C TRP A 405 -25.15 11.25 18.71
N LEU A 406 -25.54 11.30 17.42
CA LEU A 406 -26.84 11.82 16.97
C LEU A 406 -27.76 10.77 16.33
N LEU A 407 -27.31 9.52 16.17
CA LEU A 407 -28.18 8.45 15.68
C LEU A 407 -29.15 8.02 16.79
N ALA A 408 -30.46 8.14 16.54
CA ALA A 408 -31.46 8.07 17.60
C ALA A 408 -32.05 6.66 17.83
N ASP A 409 -32.15 5.83 16.80
CA ASP A 409 -32.97 4.62 16.78
C ASP A 409 -32.25 3.40 16.18
N SER A 410 -30.95 3.25 16.46
CA SER A 410 -30.16 2.08 16.07
C SER A 410 -30.74 0.77 16.61
N TYR A 411 -31.52 0.79 17.69
CA TYR A 411 -32.24 -0.37 18.21
C TYR A 411 -33.16 -1.06 17.18
N LYS A 412 -33.58 -0.35 16.12
CA LYS A 412 -34.31 -0.93 14.99
C LYS A 412 -33.55 -2.07 14.32
N LEU A 413 -32.20 -2.08 14.36
CA LEU A 413 -31.39 -3.20 13.88
C LEU A 413 -31.70 -4.48 14.65
N SER A 414 -31.75 -4.40 15.98
CA SER A 414 -32.08 -5.54 16.84
C SER A 414 -33.53 -6.00 16.62
N LEU A 415 -34.47 -5.06 16.50
CA LEU A 415 -35.88 -5.38 16.19
C LEU A 415 -36.06 -6.02 14.81
N GLY A 416 -35.28 -5.59 13.82
CA GLY A 416 -35.28 -6.13 12.46
C GLY A 416 -34.48 -7.42 12.28
N GLY A 417 -34.04 -8.08 13.36
CA GLY A 417 -33.27 -9.33 13.32
C GLY A 417 -31.79 -9.17 12.94
N ALA A 418 -31.31 -7.94 12.74
CA ALA A 418 -29.92 -7.61 12.40
C ALA A 418 -29.07 -7.33 13.65
N SER A 419 -29.19 -8.16 14.70
CA SER A 419 -28.50 -7.98 15.99
C SER A 419 -26.98 -7.97 15.87
N ALA A 420 -26.41 -8.73 14.92
CA ALA A 420 -24.99 -8.67 14.61
C ALA A 420 -24.57 -7.28 14.11
N GLY A 421 -25.38 -6.63 13.28
CA GLY A 421 -25.13 -5.27 12.80
C GLY A 421 -25.23 -4.22 13.92
N PHE A 422 -26.16 -4.40 14.86
CA PHE A 422 -26.21 -3.56 16.07
C PHE A 422 -24.93 -3.69 16.89
N GLY A 423 -24.43 -4.92 17.04
CA GLY A 423 -23.19 -5.18 17.77
C GLY A 423 -21.95 -4.64 17.08
N THR A 424 -21.86 -4.72 15.75
CA THR A 424 -20.78 -4.06 14.99
C THR A 424 -20.83 -2.54 15.18
N LEU A 425 -22.00 -1.92 15.03
CA LEU A 425 -22.17 -0.48 15.16
C LEU A 425 -21.70 0.05 16.52
N TRP A 426 -22.20 -0.54 17.62
CA TRP A 426 -21.83 -0.12 18.97
C TRP A 426 -20.43 -0.59 19.36
N GLY A 427 -20.00 -1.77 18.91
CA GLY A 427 -18.65 -2.29 19.13
C GLY A 427 -17.59 -1.38 18.53
N ASP A 428 -17.74 -0.97 17.28
CA ASP A 428 -16.82 -0.06 16.58
C ASP A 428 -16.81 1.32 17.24
N ALA A 429 -17.99 1.86 17.59
CA ALA A 429 -18.11 3.14 18.27
C ALA A 429 -17.41 3.13 19.65
N LEU A 430 -17.63 2.08 20.45
CA LEU A 430 -17.00 1.95 21.76
C LEU A 430 -15.49 1.71 21.62
N ALA A 431 -15.04 0.87 20.69
CA ALA A 431 -13.61 0.64 20.46
C ALA A 431 -12.88 1.93 20.04
N ALA A 432 -13.55 2.80 19.28
CA ALA A 432 -13.00 4.07 18.86
C ALA A 432 -12.94 5.13 19.96
N VAL A 433 -13.74 5.02 21.03
CA VAL A 433 -13.80 6.03 22.10
C VAL A 433 -13.18 5.53 23.41
N ALA A 434 -13.14 4.23 23.62
CA ALA A 434 -12.62 3.59 24.83
C ALA A 434 -11.22 4.05 25.20
N ARG A 435 -10.99 4.10 26.52
CA ARG A 435 -9.67 4.29 27.09
C ARG A 435 -8.73 3.28 26.47
N THR A 436 -7.61 3.79 25.98
CA THR A 436 -6.53 2.94 25.48
C THR A 436 -5.89 2.27 26.69
N ARG A 437 -6.29 1.03 27.00
CA ARG A 437 -5.62 0.18 28.01
C ARG A 437 -4.73 -0.82 27.31
N GLY A 438 -3.43 -0.68 27.51
CA GLY A 438 -2.42 -1.59 26.99
C GLY A 438 -1.16 -0.85 26.57
N ALA A 439 -0.04 -1.58 26.53
CA ALA A 439 1.13 -1.13 25.80
C ALA A 439 0.70 -0.81 24.35
N ALA A 440 1.29 0.22 23.75
CA ALA A 440 1.07 0.53 22.34
C ALA A 440 1.23 -0.76 21.52
N SER A 441 0.24 -1.07 20.69
CA SER A 441 0.32 -2.25 19.83
C SER A 441 1.51 -2.07 18.89
N PRO A 442 2.52 -2.97 18.91
CA PRO A 442 3.62 -2.88 17.97
C PRO A 442 3.09 -2.95 16.54
N SER A 443 3.72 -2.17 15.67
CA SER A 443 3.53 -2.27 14.23
C SER A 443 4.28 -3.51 13.74
N LEU A 444 3.54 -4.49 13.24
CA LEU A 444 4.07 -5.74 12.73
C LEU A 444 4.15 -5.73 11.20
N PRO A 445 5.14 -6.41 10.61
CA PRO A 445 5.30 -6.49 9.17
C PRO A 445 4.23 -7.42 8.56
N LEU A 446 3.36 -6.86 7.71
CA LEU A 446 2.30 -7.63 7.01
C LEU A 446 2.81 -8.40 5.78
N THR A 447 4.00 -8.03 5.29
CA THR A 447 4.61 -8.58 4.06
C THR A 447 5.98 -9.21 4.32
N ALA A 448 6.25 -9.64 5.56
CA ALA A 448 7.52 -10.28 5.90
C ALA A 448 7.76 -11.54 5.04
N ARG A 449 9.01 -11.74 4.63
CA ARG A 449 9.45 -12.84 3.79
C ARG A 449 10.80 -13.37 4.30
N ILE A 450 11.07 -14.64 4.06
CA ILE A 450 12.38 -15.23 4.37
C ILE A 450 13.52 -14.47 3.69
N ASP A 451 14.65 -14.38 4.36
CA ASP A 451 15.88 -13.70 3.93
C ASP A 451 15.74 -12.20 3.64
N GLU A 452 14.58 -11.60 3.94
CA GLU A 452 14.32 -10.18 3.75
C GLU A 452 14.23 -9.46 5.09
N ARG A 453 14.69 -8.19 5.10
CA ARG A 453 14.61 -7.34 6.29
C ARG A 453 13.15 -7.02 6.59
N ALA A 454 12.66 -7.47 7.73
CA ALA A 454 11.40 -7.07 8.32
C ALA A 454 11.65 -6.00 9.41
N VAL A 455 10.77 -5.00 9.51
CA VAL A 455 10.86 -3.94 10.53
C VAL A 455 9.65 -4.03 11.44
N LEU A 456 9.90 -4.01 12.75
CA LEU A 456 8.89 -3.96 13.80
C LEU A 456 9.09 -2.66 14.57
N CYS A 457 8.01 -1.93 14.87
CA CYS A 457 8.07 -0.65 15.59
C CYS A 457 7.12 -0.64 16.78
N GLY A 458 7.38 0.24 17.76
CA GLY A 458 6.65 0.24 19.03
C GLY A 458 7.05 -0.94 19.93
N VAL A 459 8.32 -1.37 19.82
CA VAL A 459 8.88 -2.47 20.62
C VAL A 459 9.63 -1.94 21.84
N THR A 460 9.60 -2.69 22.94
CA THR A 460 10.36 -2.41 24.15
C THR A 460 11.80 -2.93 24.02
N ASP A 461 12.73 -2.41 24.82
CA ASP A 461 14.15 -2.78 24.76
C ASP A 461 14.43 -4.27 25.02
N ALA A 462 13.52 -4.97 25.71
CA ALA A 462 13.58 -6.40 25.98
C ALA A 462 12.77 -7.25 24.98
N ALA A 463 12.44 -6.69 23.81
CA ALA A 463 11.65 -7.40 22.81
C ALA A 463 12.45 -8.55 22.18
N ALA A 464 11.76 -9.67 21.94
CA ALA A 464 12.34 -10.84 21.28
C ALA A 464 11.37 -11.42 20.26
N ILE A 465 11.89 -12.16 19.28
CA ILE A 465 11.10 -12.93 18.32
C ILE A 465 11.19 -14.41 18.69
N GLU A 466 10.05 -15.07 18.83
CA GLU A 466 9.92 -16.51 18.87
C GLU A 466 9.57 -17.01 17.46
N SER A 467 10.47 -17.83 16.89
CA SER A 467 10.28 -18.46 15.58
C SER A 467 9.28 -19.62 15.63
N THR A 468 8.93 -20.16 14.46
CA THR A 468 8.01 -21.31 14.35
C THR A 468 8.50 -22.57 15.07
N THR A 469 9.79 -22.71 15.35
CA THR A 469 10.38 -23.84 16.08
C THR A 469 10.51 -23.57 17.58
N GLY A 470 10.13 -22.39 18.04
CA GLY A 470 10.32 -21.93 19.42
C GLY A 470 11.72 -21.37 19.70
N ALA A 471 12.58 -21.19 18.68
CA ALA A 471 13.86 -20.50 18.88
C ALA A 471 13.61 -19.00 19.12
N HIS A 472 14.30 -18.43 20.11
CA HIS A 472 14.19 -17.03 20.50
C HIS A 472 15.36 -16.21 19.95
N SER A 473 15.05 -15.04 19.38
CA SER A 473 16.02 -14.07 18.88
C SER A 473 15.75 -12.72 19.53
N GLU A 474 16.69 -12.23 20.35
CA GLU A 474 16.61 -10.90 20.95
C GLU A 474 16.74 -9.81 19.87
N LEU A 475 15.93 -8.76 19.99
CA LEU A 475 15.93 -7.66 19.04
C LEU A 475 16.85 -6.53 19.49
N ILE A 476 17.66 -6.02 18.57
CA ILE A 476 18.37 -4.75 18.78
C ILE A 476 17.40 -3.62 18.46
N VAL A 477 16.95 -2.92 19.49
CA VAL A 477 15.99 -1.82 19.39
C VAL A 477 16.71 -0.49 19.28
N ASP A 478 16.33 0.31 18.30
CA ASP A 478 16.74 1.70 18.21
C ASP A 478 15.99 2.52 19.27
N ALA A 479 16.73 3.14 20.20
CA ALA A 479 16.19 3.89 21.32
C ALA A 479 15.41 5.16 20.93
N THR A 480 15.62 5.69 19.71
CA THR A 480 14.95 6.90 19.22
C THR A 480 13.66 6.59 18.48
N THR A 481 13.65 5.52 17.68
CA THR A 481 12.50 5.16 16.85
C THR A 481 11.64 4.06 17.48
N HIS A 482 12.13 3.38 18.52
CA HIS A 482 11.53 2.18 19.10
C HIS A 482 11.21 1.12 18.04
N CYS A 483 12.10 1.00 17.05
CA CYS A 483 12.01 0.03 15.98
C CYS A 483 13.19 -0.95 16.03
N ALA A 484 12.95 -2.17 15.58
CA ALA A 484 13.96 -3.20 15.42
C ALA A 484 13.84 -3.85 14.04
N ALA A 485 14.98 -4.28 13.49
CA ALA A 485 15.04 -5.04 12.26
C ALA A 485 15.23 -6.53 12.57
N TYR A 486 14.55 -7.38 11.81
CA TYR A 486 14.61 -8.83 11.91
C TYR A 486 14.74 -9.45 10.52
N TRP A 487 15.56 -10.49 10.39
CA TRP A 487 15.74 -11.26 9.15
C TRP A 487 15.27 -12.69 9.39
N PRO A 488 14.04 -13.03 8.98
CA PRO A 488 13.51 -14.38 9.16
C PRO A 488 14.27 -15.38 8.28
N ASP A 489 14.68 -16.50 8.85
CA ASP A 489 15.32 -17.63 8.16
C ASP A 489 14.32 -18.72 7.72
N MET A 490 13.14 -18.77 8.35
CA MET A 490 12.09 -19.75 8.10
C MET A 490 10.73 -19.09 7.85
N ALA A 491 9.98 -19.67 6.92
CA ALA A 491 8.58 -19.28 6.68
C ALA A 491 7.65 -19.85 7.76
N GLY A 492 6.50 -19.22 7.94
CA GLY A 492 5.47 -19.64 8.90
C GLY A 492 5.12 -18.55 9.91
N TRP A 493 4.46 -18.95 10.99
CA TRP A 493 4.13 -18.05 12.08
C TRP A 493 5.34 -17.78 12.97
N HIS A 494 5.63 -16.50 13.17
CA HIS A 494 6.56 -16.01 14.17
C HIS A 494 5.77 -15.21 15.19
N SER A 495 6.36 -14.94 16.35
CA SER A 495 5.71 -14.19 17.42
C SER A 495 6.67 -13.20 18.04
N LEU A 496 6.30 -11.93 18.03
CA LEU A 496 7.00 -10.90 18.79
C LEU A 496 6.56 -11.00 20.26
N LEU A 497 7.52 -11.20 21.14
CA LEU A 497 7.40 -11.12 22.59
C LEU A 497 7.73 -9.69 23.00
N ASN A 498 6.72 -8.93 23.43
CA ASN A 498 6.87 -7.52 23.77
C ASN A 498 5.99 -7.16 24.98
N GLY A 499 6.60 -6.66 26.05
CA GLY A 499 5.86 -6.24 27.27
C GLY A 499 5.04 -7.36 27.92
N GLY A 500 5.55 -8.61 27.90
CA GLY A 500 4.84 -9.79 28.44
C GLY A 500 3.70 -10.31 27.56
N MET A 501 3.47 -9.70 26.39
CA MET A 501 2.44 -10.09 25.42
C MET A 501 3.07 -10.73 24.18
N ARG A 502 2.32 -11.66 23.57
CA ARG A 502 2.69 -12.35 22.32
C ARG A 502 1.94 -11.75 21.14
N TRP A 503 2.67 -11.38 20.10
CA TRP A 503 2.16 -10.69 18.90
C TRP A 503 2.50 -11.52 17.65
N PRO A 504 1.57 -12.36 17.16
CA PRO A 504 1.84 -13.23 16.02
C PRO A 504 1.91 -12.43 14.72
N PHE A 505 2.87 -12.76 13.85
CA PHE A 505 2.95 -12.28 12.48
C PHE A 505 3.44 -13.41 11.57
N TYR A 506 3.09 -13.34 10.29
CA TYR A 506 3.38 -14.40 9.34
C TYR A 506 4.52 -14.01 8.40
N VAL A 507 5.47 -14.93 8.25
CA VAL A 507 6.60 -14.82 7.32
C VAL A 507 6.34 -15.73 6.13
N ARG A 508 6.27 -15.12 4.94
CA ARG A 508 6.06 -15.83 3.66
C ARG A 508 7.33 -16.54 3.22
N SER A 509 7.15 -17.65 2.51
CA SER A 509 8.28 -18.29 1.81
C SER A 509 8.73 -17.45 0.62
N ARG A 510 9.88 -17.75 0.02
CA ARG A 510 10.43 -16.98 -1.10
C ARG A 510 9.51 -16.95 -2.33
N ASP A 511 8.83 -18.05 -2.64
CA ASP A 511 8.02 -18.20 -3.87
C ASP A 511 6.52 -17.92 -3.64
N GLU A 512 6.10 -17.72 -2.40
CA GLU A 512 4.69 -17.49 -2.06
C GLU A 512 4.22 -16.11 -2.56
N ALA A 513 3.06 -16.05 -3.22
CA ALA A 513 2.44 -14.79 -3.68
C ALA A 513 3.39 -13.90 -4.49
N HIS A 514 4.08 -14.47 -5.50
CA HIS A 514 5.09 -13.78 -6.30
C HIS A 514 4.59 -12.47 -6.94
N ALA A 515 3.37 -12.46 -7.49
CA ALA A 515 2.78 -11.25 -8.09
C ALA A 515 2.60 -10.12 -7.05
N LEU A 516 2.18 -10.47 -5.83
CA LEU A 516 2.04 -9.54 -4.71
C LEU A 516 3.40 -8.99 -4.26
N ALA A 517 4.41 -9.86 -4.19
CA ALA A 517 5.78 -9.46 -3.87
C ALA A 517 6.33 -8.47 -4.90
N ALA A 518 6.27 -8.82 -6.19
CA ALA A 518 6.72 -7.96 -7.28
C ALA A 518 6.00 -6.59 -7.26
N ALA A 519 4.68 -6.58 -7.08
CA ALA A 519 3.92 -5.35 -6.98
C ALA A 519 4.30 -4.50 -5.75
N SER A 520 4.64 -5.13 -4.62
CA SER A 520 5.13 -4.42 -3.44
C SER A 520 6.51 -3.79 -3.66
N THR A 521 7.41 -4.48 -4.36
CA THR A 521 8.74 -3.96 -4.76
C THR A 521 8.62 -2.78 -5.72
N VAL A 522 7.74 -2.88 -6.72
CA VAL A 522 7.42 -1.79 -7.65
C VAL A 522 6.88 -0.58 -6.88
N ARG A 523 5.93 -0.76 -5.95
CA ARG A 523 5.36 0.33 -5.14
C ARG A 523 6.40 0.99 -4.23
N ALA A 524 7.25 0.19 -3.58
CA ALA A 524 8.35 0.70 -2.75
C ALA A 524 9.36 1.52 -3.56
N THR A 525 9.64 1.11 -4.80
CA THR A 525 10.55 1.83 -5.70
C THR A 525 9.92 3.13 -6.19
N TYR A 526 8.63 3.12 -6.55
CA TYR A 526 7.91 4.36 -6.91
C TYR A 526 7.89 5.38 -5.77
N ALA A 527 7.82 4.93 -4.51
CA ALA A 527 7.88 5.82 -3.35
C ALA A 527 9.23 6.54 -3.18
N LEU A 528 10.30 6.06 -3.84
CA LEU A 528 11.60 6.72 -3.86
C LEU A 528 11.74 7.76 -4.98
N VAL A 529 10.88 7.71 -6.00
CA VAL A 529 10.92 8.62 -7.15
C VAL A 529 10.54 10.01 -6.67
N GLY A 530 11.44 10.98 -6.85
CA GLY A 530 11.21 12.37 -6.46
C GLY A 530 12.10 13.35 -7.22
N GLU A 531 11.88 14.64 -7.00
CA GLU A 531 12.72 15.69 -7.60
C GLU A 531 14.16 15.58 -7.06
N THR A 532 15.08 15.19 -7.94
CA THR A 532 16.50 15.16 -7.62
C THR A 532 17.06 16.59 -7.74
N SER A 533 17.55 17.18 -6.66
CA SER A 533 17.97 18.60 -6.60
C SER A 533 19.23 18.96 -7.40
N SER A 534 19.79 18.06 -8.21
CA SER A 534 20.99 18.33 -9.02
C SER A 534 20.64 18.69 -10.46
N ALA A 535 21.20 19.81 -10.95
CA ALA A 535 21.11 20.20 -12.35
C ALA A 535 21.80 19.15 -13.24
N MET A 536 21.12 18.77 -14.33
CA MET A 536 21.51 17.66 -15.20
C MET A 536 22.84 17.95 -15.92
N GLY A 537 23.89 17.20 -15.56
CA GLY A 537 25.17 17.25 -16.28
C GLY A 537 25.02 16.59 -17.64
N THR A 538 25.13 17.34 -18.75
CA THR A 538 25.06 16.76 -20.10
C THR A 538 26.45 16.66 -20.70
N ALA A 539 26.86 15.45 -21.10
CA ALA A 539 28.10 15.19 -21.83
C ALA A 539 27.81 14.64 -23.23
N THR A 540 28.77 14.78 -24.14
CA THR A 540 28.69 14.27 -25.52
C THR A 540 29.73 13.19 -25.75
N ARG A 541 29.32 12.05 -26.30
CA ARG A 541 30.23 10.98 -26.75
C ARG A 541 29.97 10.67 -28.21
N ASP A 542 31.05 10.48 -28.96
CA ASP A 542 30.97 10.09 -30.37
C ASP A 542 30.61 8.60 -30.49
N ARG A 543 29.44 8.31 -31.06
CA ARG A 543 28.98 6.95 -31.31
C ARG A 543 29.14 6.57 -32.77
N PRO A 544 29.85 5.47 -33.10
CA PRO A 544 29.93 4.97 -34.46
C PRO A 544 28.57 4.40 -34.91
N LEU A 545 28.14 4.74 -36.12
CA LEU A 545 26.95 4.16 -36.74
C LEU A 545 27.09 2.63 -36.96
N PRO A 546 25.99 1.87 -36.99
CA PRO A 546 26.03 0.45 -37.31
C PRO A 546 26.70 0.20 -38.67
N ARG A 547 27.60 -0.77 -38.75
CA ARG A 547 28.39 -1.06 -39.96
C ARG A 547 27.61 -1.78 -41.07
N TRP A 548 26.60 -2.56 -40.68
CA TRP A 548 25.88 -3.46 -41.57
C TRP A 548 25.14 -2.78 -42.75
N PRO A 549 24.52 -1.58 -42.62
CA PRO A 549 23.84 -0.95 -43.75
C PRO A 549 24.83 -0.54 -44.84
N PHE A 550 26.00 -0.03 -44.44
CA PHE A 550 27.07 0.34 -45.36
C PHE A 550 27.64 -0.88 -46.09
N PHE A 551 27.79 -2.00 -45.39
CA PHE A 551 28.23 -3.26 -45.98
C PHE A 551 27.22 -3.82 -47.00
N LEU A 552 25.92 -3.82 -46.68
CA LEU A 552 24.88 -4.27 -47.61
C LEU A 552 24.77 -3.37 -48.85
N ALA A 553 24.83 -2.05 -48.66
CA ALA A 553 24.85 -1.10 -49.76
C ALA A 553 26.09 -1.29 -50.65
N TRP A 554 27.26 -1.50 -50.04
CA TRP A 554 28.49 -1.83 -50.78
C TRP A 554 28.33 -3.12 -51.59
N LEU A 555 27.76 -4.17 -51.00
CA LEU A 555 27.54 -5.45 -51.67
C LEU A 555 26.63 -5.31 -52.90
N ALA A 556 25.55 -4.52 -52.78
CA ALA A 556 24.64 -4.24 -53.90
C ALA A 556 25.35 -3.47 -55.03
N VAL A 557 26.15 -2.47 -54.68
CA VAL A 557 26.94 -1.67 -55.63
C VAL A 557 28.02 -2.52 -56.31
N ALA A 558 28.70 -3.40 -55.57
CA ALA A 558 29.69 -4.33 -56.10
C ALA A 558 29.05 -5.37 -57.05
N ALA A 559 27.88 -5.91 -56.70
CA ALA A 559 27.13 -6.82 -57.55
C ALA A 559 26.68 -6.14 -58.86
N ALA A 560 26.22 -4.88 -58.79
CA ALA A 560 25.86 -4.10 -59.97
C ALA A 560 27.08 -3.77 -60.86
N LEU A 561 28.26 -3.46 -60.27
CA LEU A 561 29.51 -3.28 -61.02
C LEU A 561 29.87 -4.55 -61.79
N TRP A 562 29.82 -5.69 -61.13
CA TRP A 562 30.12 -6.98 -61.73
C TRP A 562 29.15 -7.37 -62.84
N TRP A 563 27.85 -7.11 -62.68
CA TRP A 563 26.86 -7.33 -63.74
C TRP A 563 27.14 -6.48 -64.97
N LEU A 564 27.46 -5.19 -64.76
CA LEU A 564 27.79 -4.25 -65.84
C LEU A 564 29.08 -4.63 -66.57
N GLU A 565 30.05 -5.23 -65.89
CA GLU A 565 31.28 -5.74 -66.50
C GLU A 565 31.01 -7.03 -67.30
N ARG A 566 30.22 -7.96 -66.77
CA ARG A 566 29.79 -9.17 -67.49
C ARG A 566 28.99 -8.88 -68.76
N GLY A 567 28.05 -7.94 -68.71
CA GLY A 567 27.23 -7.56 -69.85
C GLY A 567 28.03 -6.93 -71.00
N ALA A 568 29.19 -6.33 -70.70
CA ALA A 568 30.08 -5.77 -71.72
C ALA A 568 31.01 -6.81 -72.37
N VAL A 569 31.27 -7.94 -71.69
CA VAL A 569 32.03 -9.07 -72.26
C VAL A 569 31.13 -9.93 -73.18
N ALA A 570 29.81 -9.90 -72.99
CA ALA A 570 28.86 -10.63 -73.84
C ALA A 570 28.47 -9.89 -75.14
N GLN A 571 28.87 -8.62 -75.31
CA GLN A 571 28.59 -7.78 -76.49
C GLN A 571 29.83 -7.42 -77.31
N SER A 572 31.01 -7.92 -76.91
CA SER A 572 32.29 -7.75 -77.62
C SER A 572 32.58 -8.91 -78.56
#